data_AF-A0A7C7Q1E6-F1
#
_entry.id   AF-A0A7C7Q1E6-F1
#
_cell.length_a   1.000
_cell.length_b   1.000
_cell.length_c   1.000
_cell.angle_alpha   90.00
_cell.angle_beta   90.00
_cell.angle_gamma   90.00
#
_symmetry.space_group_name_H-M   'P 1'
#
loop_
_entity.id
_entity.type
_entity.pdbx_description
1 polymer ?
#
loop_
_entity_poly.entity_id
_entity_poly.type
_entity_poly.pdbx_seq_one_letter_code
_entity_poly.pdbx_strand_id
1 'polypeptide(L)'
;MFYGYIGDARGFSDVITSLLHGRTGALELFTGRHFLYLGVREGLIAEFWCDMDASNKKKVNNHNLLTYCLAEMLSRPEGFFAIYEEEPSGRGLTLDPPIGGDELLIQATIVRKELDEIVEKIISPYAIFRATVPEPRATAYEGKNLVESVSLSGESIVSVLRDIKELLTEGKLDIYEFRESDWQSLSEVEYVMENVPLRSVNVIAILESLKGNSFSGIARISATTYTINLFYEKGEMFAVYPVDCDIFEYLLSPDRGAELSLISLDATVTRFIALRYLSKPSINTVSGDLIELSKLVLGLSKSKKDALLFVSERLGDRYIIFKDGKLVANLLESTDGIKPSDTLNFTKPNFISLYLYSEIDNLAPIVYLFMVNEILSVFMKHSPTKMSSLVLREAAKHPFIAFSEGRFILTKNPDEEEQKKLADLLSFMLDLGAQEIGEKKQEEELEFQLRPFKDIFRILNIDRFLKEKSKESHA
;
A
#
# COMPACT_ATOMS: atom_id res chain seq x y z
N MET A 1 -18.31 -19.03 -17.45
CA MET A 1 -17.49 -18.42 -16.38
C MET A 1 -18.29 -18.38 -15.10
N PHE A 2 -17.75 -18.95 -14.02
CA PHE A 2 -18.40 -19.04 -12.70
C PHE A 2 -17.43 -18.52 -11.64
N TYR A 3 -17.85 -17.74 -10.66
CA TYR A 3 -16.95 -17.14 -9.68
C TYR A 3 -17.69 -16.97 -8.34
N GLY A 4 -16.94 -16.77 -7.27
CA GLY A 4 -17.56 -16.60 -5.96
C GLY A 4 -16.57 -16.33 -4.83
N TYR A 5 -17.12 -16.28 -3.63
CA TYR A 5 -16.41 -16.12 -2.38
C TYR A 5 -16.26 -17.49 -1.69
N ILE A 6 -15.10 -17.72 -1.09
CA ILE A 6 -14.82 -18.86 -0.23
C ILE A 6 -14.84 -18.37 1.21
N GLY A 7 -15.81 -18.84 1.99
CA GLY A 7 -15.96 -18.40 3.38
C GLY A 7 -15.26 -19.26 4.42
N ASP A 8 -14.95 -20.51 4.10
CA ASP A 8 -14.35 -21.46 5.04
C ASP A 8 -13.65 -22.61 4.30
N ALA A 9 -13.06 -23.53 5.07
CA ALA A 9 -12.36 -24.71 4.54
C ALA A 9 -13.28 -25.66 3.76
N ARG A 10 -14.59 -25.69 4.08
CA ARG A 10 -15.55 -26.53 3.37
C ARG A 10 -15.83 -25.97 1.99
N GLY A 11 -16.11 -24.68 1.88
CA GLY A 11 -16.25 -23.99 0.60
C GLY A 11 -15.00 -24.12 -0.26
N PHE A 12 -13.81 -24.04 0.34
CA PHE A 12 -12.55 -24.26 -0.37
C PHE A 12 -12.47 -25.69 -0.93
N SER A 13 -12.79 -26.68 -0.10
CA SER A 13 -12.80 -28.09 -0.49
C SER A 13 -13.80 -28.37 -1.63
N ASP A 14 -14.99 -27.78 -1.55
CA ASP A 14 -16.04 -27.92 -2.58
C ASP A 14 -15.59 -27.30 -3.93
N VAL A 15 -14.88 -26.17 -3.90
CA VAL A 15 -14.33 -25.54 -5.11
C VAL A 15 -13.29 -26.43 -5.80
N ILE A 16 -12.40 -27.09 -5.04
CA ILE A 16 -11.36 -27.97 -5.60
C ILE A 16 -11.95 -29.30 -6.08
N THR A 17 -12.84 -29.92 -5.30
CA THR A 17 -13.31 -31.30 -5.54
C THR A 17 -14.50 -31.35 -6.49
N SER A 18 -15.50 -30.49 -6.25
CA SER A 18 -16.81 -30.60 -6.90
C SER A 18 -16.90 -29.79 -8.19
N LEU A 19 -16.27 -28.61 -8.23
CA LEU A 19 -16.37 -27.74 -9.40
C LEU A 19 -15.46 -28.16 -10.56
N LEU A 20 -14.44 -28.97 -10.33
CA LEU A 20 -13.54 -29.44 -11.38
C LEU A 20 -14.10 -30.64 -12.15
N HIS A 21 -14.99 -31.42 -11.54
CA HIS A 21 -15.46 -32.68 -12.10
C HIS A 21 -16.02 -32.54 -13.53
N GLY A 22 -15.43 -33.26 -14.49
CA GLY A 22 -15.85 -33.30 -15.89
C GLY A 22 -15.66 -31.99 -16.67
N ARG A 23 -14.96 -30.99 -16.10
CA ARG A 23 -14.74 -29.70 -16.76
C ARG A 23 -13.40 -29.64 -17.48
N THR A 24 -13.36 -28.86 -18.56
CA THR A 24 -12.12 -28.38 -19.17
C THR A 24 -12.13 -26.87 -19.07
N GLY A 25 -11.01 -26.29 -18.63
CA GLY A 25 -10.96 -24.87 -18.34
C GLY A 25 -9.81 -24.47 -17.44
N ALA A 26 -9.97 -23.33 -16.76
CA ALA A 26 -9.06 -22.87 -15.74
C ALA A 26 -9.79 -22.51 -14.45
N LEU A 27 -9.24 -22.89 -13.30
CA LEU A 27 -9.65 -22.42 -11.98
C LEU A 27 -8.58 -21.47 -11.43
N GLU A 28 -8.98 -20.26 -11.10
CA GLU A 28 -8.18 -19.27 -10.39
C GLU A 28 -8.68 -19.15 -8.96
N LEU A 29 -7.75 -19.15 -8.02
CA LEU A 29 -8.00 -19.07 -6.59
C LEU A 29 -7.16 -17.94 -6.00
N PHE A 30 -7.75 -17.19 -5.09
CA PHE A 30 -7.04 -16.22 -4.28
C PHE A 30 -7.47 -16.39 -2.83
N THR A 31 -6.64 -16.97 -1.97
CA THR A 31 -6.99 -17.16 -0.54
C THR A 31 -5.84 -16.73 0.36
N GLY A 32 -6.20 -16.09 1.48
CA GLY A 32 -5.24 -15.38 2.32
C GLY A 32 -4.47 -14.32 1.53
N ARG A 33 -3.35 -14.72 0.92
CA ARG A 33 -2.50 -13.89 0.05
C ARG A 33 -1.99 -14.61 -1.19
N HIS A 34 -2.38 -15.86 -1.35
CA HIS A 34 -1.85 -16.74 -2.39
C HIS A 34 -2.76 -16.73 -3.59
N PHE A 35 -2.17 -16.55 -4.76
CA PHE A 35 -2.84 -16.83 -6.02
C PHE A 35 -2.41 -18.20 -6.56
N LEU A 36 -3.40 -19.01 -6.93
CA LEU A 36 -3.19 -20.30 -7.58
C LEU A 36 -4.07 -20.40 -8.83
N TYR A 37 -3.41 -20.63 -9.96
CA TYR A 37 -4.05 -20.99 -11.22
C TYR A 37 -3.92 -22.49 -11.43
N LEU A 38 -5.02 -23.15 -11.81
CA LEU A 38 -5.09 -24.56 -12.17
C LEU A 38 -5.67 -24.68 -13.58
N GLY A 39 -4.90 -25.23 -14.51
CA GLY A 39 -5.37 -25.63 -15.83
C GLY A 39 -5.93 -27.05 -15.78
N VAL A 40 -7.21 -27.19 -16.14
CA VAL A 40 -7.98 -28.41 -15.95
C VAL A 40 -8.41 -28.97 -17.30
N ARG A 41 -8.23 -30.28 -17.49
CA ARG A 41 -8.62 -31.03 -18.68
C ARG A 41 -9.41 -32.25 -18.24
N GLU A 42 -10.68 -32.34 -18.66
CA GLU A 42 -11.57 -33.46 -18.32
C GLU A 42 -11.65 -33.76 -16.81
N GLY A 43 -11.57 -32.72 -15.98
CA GLY A 43 -11.59 -32.79 -14.52
C GLY A 43 -10.26 -33.15 -13.85
N LEU A 44 -9.18 -33.32 -14.61
CA LEU A 44 -7.83 -33.49 -14.09
C LEU A 44 -7.04 -32.19 -14.20
N ILE A 45 -6.28 -31.86 -13.16
CA ILE A 45 -5.35 -30.73 -13.15
C ILE A 45 -4.10 -31.16 -13.90
N ALA A 46 -3.86 -30.51 -15.05
CA ALA A 46 -2.77 -30.84 -15.97
C ALA A 46 -1.63 -29.80 -15.94
N GLU A 47 -1.92 -28.57 -15.51
CA GLU A 47 -0.93 -27.52 -15.33
C GLU A 47 -1.34 -26.60 -14.18
N PHE A 48 -0.37 -25.90 -13.58
CA PHE A 48 -0.66 -24.91 -12.55
C PHE A 48 0.33 -23.74 -12.58
N TRP A 49 -0.04 -22.63 -11.97
CA TRP A 49 0.86 -21.53 -11.68
C TRP A 49 0.56 -20.99 -10.29
N CYS A 50 1.61 -20.73 -9.51
CA CYS A 50 1.51 -20.16 -8.17
C CYS A 50 2.52 -19.02 -8.03
N ASP A 51 2.22 -18.10 -7.12
CA ASP A 51 3.04 -16.95 -6.78
C ASP A 51 4.23 -17.26 -5.83
N MET A 52 4.51 -18.55 -5.56
CA MET A 52 5.64 -18.99 -4.74
C MET A 52 6.95 -19.15 -5.55
N ASP A 53 8.07 -18.68 -4.98
CA ASP A 53 9.37 -18.45 -5.65
C ASP A 53 10.13 -19.69 -6.16
N ALA A 54 9.61 -20.91 -5.98
CA ALA A 54 10.31 -22.13 -6.40
C ALA A 54 10.29 -22.38 -7.93
N SER A 55 9.42 -21.70 -8.67
CA SER A 55 9.13 -21.98 -10.09
C SER A 55 10.29 -21.71 -11.07
N ASN A 56 11.30 -20.90 -10.70
CA ASN A 56 12.41 -20.49 -11.57
C ASN A 56 13.64 -21.41 -11.55
N LYS A 57 13.58 -22.59 -10.92
CA LYS A 57 14.72 -23.52 -10.81
C LYS A 57 14.69 -24.63 -11.87
N LYS A 58 15.88 -25.09 -12.28
CA LYS A 58 16.07 -26.03 -13.42
C LYS A 58 15.42 -27.42 -13.25
N LYS A 59 15.12 -27.85 -12.02
CA LYS A 59 14.50 -29.14 -11.73
C LYS A 59 13.60 -28.99 -10.51
N VAL A 60 12.29 -28.94 -10.74
CA VAL A 60 11.26 -28.76 -9.71
C VAL A 60 10.32 -29.96 -9.75
N ASN A 61 10.02 -30.51 -8.59
CA ASN A 61 8.95 -31.47 -8.40
C ASN A 61 7.62 -30.72 -8.35
N ASN A 62 6.97 -30.66 -9.50
CA ASN A 62 5.73 -29.90 -9.73
C ASN A 62 4.57 -30.40 -8.84
N HIS A 63 4.48 -31.70 -8.57
CA HIS A 63 3.48 -32.25 -7.65
C HIS A 63 3.70 -31.74 -6.22
N ASN A 64 4.93 -31.86 -5.70
CA ASN A 64 5.24 -31.38 -4.36
C ASN A 64 4.97 -29.88 -4.20
N LEU A 65 5.34 -29.08 -5.20
CA LEU A 65 5.10 -27.63 -5.18
C LEU A 65 3.61 -27.31 -5.18
N LEU A 66 2.80 -27.92 -6.07
CA LEU A 66 1.36 -27.70 -6.10
C LEU A 66 0.69 -28.11 -4.77
N THR A 67 1.05 -29.27 -4.24
CA THR A 67 0.51 -29.77 -2.97
C THR A 67 0.89 -28.85 -1.81
N TYR A 68 2.13 -28.35 -1.77
CA TYR A 68 2.55 -27.35 -0.79
C TYR A 68 1.74 -26.06 -0.90
N CYS A 69 1.55 -25.54 -2.13
CA CYS A 69 0.78 -24.33 -2.36
C CYS A 69 -0.66 -24.45 -1.87
N LEU A 70 -1.32 -25.58 -2.17
CA LEU A 70 -2.67 -25.83 -1.72
C LEU A 70 -2.75 -26.00 -0.19
N ALA A 71 -1.74 -26.63 0.42
CA ALA A 71 -1.67 -26.79 1.87
C ALA A 71 -1.51 -25.45 2.61
N GLU A 72 -0.75 -24.50 2.06
CA GLU A 72 -0.67 -23.14 2.60
C GLU A 72 -2.01 -22.40 2.49
N MET A 73 -2.71 -22.53 1.35
CA MET A 73 -4.05 -21.96 1.16
C MET A 73 -5.09 -22.51 2.14
N LEU A 74 -4.97 -23.78 2.56
CA LEU A 74 -5.86 -24.39 3.56
C LEU A 74 -5.70 -23.78 4.96
N SER A 75 -4.57 -23.15 5.28
CA SER A 75 -4.38 -22.48 6.58
C SER A 75 -5.28 -21.24 6.73
N ARG A 76 -5.59 -20.58 5.61
CA ARG A 76 -6.43 -19.38 5.51
C ARG A 76 -7.34 -19.53 4.28
N PRO A 77 -8.40 -20.34 4.37
CA PRO A 77 -9.21 -20.73 3.21
C PRO A 77 -10.10 -19.60 2.69
N GLU A 78 -10.27 -18.52 3.45
CA GLU A 78 -11.08 -17.37 3.03
C GLU A 78 -10.49 -16.67 1.81
N GLY A 79 -11.35 -16.36 0.84
CA GLY A 79 -10.91 -15.68 -0.38
C GLY A 79 -11.88 -15.77 -1.54
N PHE A 80 -11.36 -15.83 -2.76
CA PHE A 80 -12.12 -15.75 -4.00
C PHE A 80 -11.72 -16.84 -4.99
N PHE A 81 -12.66 -17.19 -5.87
CA PHE A 81 -12.38 -18.09 -6.98
C PHE A 81 -13.07 -17.64 -8.27
N ALA A 82 -12.50 -18.04 -9.41
CA ALA A 82 -13.12 -17.94 -10.71
C ALA A 82 -12.77 -19.15 -11.59
N ILE A 83 -13.76 -19.65 -12.32
CA ILE A 83 -13.66 -20.72 -13.29
C ILE A 83 -13.95 -20.16 -14.67
N TYR A 84 -13.00 -20.39 -15.57
CA TYR A 84 -13.06 -20.05 -16.98
C TYR A 84 -13.23 -21.35 -17.76
N GLU A 85 -14.14 -21.35 -18.73
CA GLU A 85 -14.41 -22.53 -19.61
C GLU A 85 -13.52 -22.52 -20.86
N GLU A 86 -12.57 -21.58 -20.93
CA GLU A 86 -11.60 -21.47 -22.01
C GLU A 86 -10.44 -22.44 -21.79
N GLU A 87 -9.85 -22.94 -22.87
CA GLU A 87 -8.70 -23.85 -22.77
C GLU A 87 -7.57 -23.23 -21.92
N PRO A 88 -6.90 -24.05 -21.09
CA PRO A 88 -5.76 -23.59 -20.31
C PRO A 88 -4.74 -22.89 -21.20
N SER A 89 -4.23 -21.76 -20.72
CA SER A 89 -3.38 -20.87 -21.50
C SER A 89 -2.02 -21.47 -21.90
N GLY A 90 -1.66 -22.64 -21.34
CA GLY A 90 -0.38 -23.32 -21.62
C GLY A 90 0.81 -22.61 -20.99
N ARG A 91 0.58 -21.65 -20.08
CA ARG A 91 1.62 -20.83 -19.43
C ARG A 91 2.03 -21.37 -18.06
N GLY A 92 1.35 -22.41 -17.56
CA GLY A 92 1.63 -23.03 -16.26
C GLY A 92 2.73 -24.09 -16.30
N LEU A 93 3.18 -24.49 -15.12
CA LEU A 93 4.00 -25.67 -14.91
C LEU A 93 3.18 -26.93 -15.17
N THR A 94 3.65 -27.79 -16.09
CA THR A 94 2.96 -29.04 -16.46
C THR A 94 3.08 -30.10 -15.37
N LEU A 95 2.00 -30.83 -15.11
CA LEU A 95 1.95 -32.01 -14.24
C LEU A 95 1.94 -33.26 -15.10
N ASP A 96 2.87 -34.18 -14.82
CA ASP A 96 2.96 -35.47 -15.48
C ASP A 96 3.25 -36.56 -14.42
N PRO A 97 2.25 -37.38 -14.03
CA PRO A 97 0.88 -37.41 -14.57
C PRO A 97 -0.03 -36.28 -14.05
N PRO A 98 -1.13 -35.94 -14.75
CA PRO A 98 -2.19 -35.07 -14.21
C PRO A 98 -2.80 -35.61 -12.92
N ILE A 99 -3.30 -34.73 -12.04
CA ILE A 99 -3.85 -35.11 -10.73
C ILE A 99 -5.34 -34.73 -10.59
N GLY A 100 -6.13 -35.57 -9.93
CA GLY A 100 -7.53 -35.28 -9.61
C GLY A 100 -7.67 -34.30 -8.43
N GLY A 101 -8.74 -33.51 -8.42
CA GLY A 101 -9.01 -32.54 -7.33
C GLY A 101 -9.13 -33.19 -5.95
N ASP A 102 -9.81 -34.34 -5.86
CA ASP A 102 -9.96 -35.12 -4.61
C ASP A 102 -8.62 -35.60 -4.08
N GLU A 103 -7.80 -36.18 -4.96
CA GLU A 103 -6.47 -36.68 -4.60
C GLU A 103 -5.58 -35.53 -4.11
N LEU A 104 -5.56 -34.41 -4.84
CA LEU A 104 -4.79 -33.24 -4.46
C LEU A 104 -5.22 -32.68 -3.10
N LEU A 105 -6.53 -32.56 -2.86
CA LEU A 105 -7.04 -32.05 -1.58
C LEU A 105 -6.67 -32.96 -0.40
N ILE A 106 -6.76 -34.28 -0.58
CA ILE A 106 -6.33 -35.26 0.44
C ILE A 106 -4.84 -35.09 0.74
N GLN A 107 -4.00 -35.03 -0.29
CA GLN A 107 -2.56 -34.85 -0.13
C GLN A 107 -2.24 -33.52 0.58
N ALA A 108 -2.86 -32.42 0.16
CA ALA A 108 -2.67 -31.11 0.77
C ALA A 108 -3.13 -31.06 2.24
N THR A 109 -4.23 -31.73 2.58
CA THR A 109 -4.72 -31.83 3.97
C THR A 109 -3.75 -32.59 4.86
N ILE A 110 -3.14 -33.68 4.37
CA ILE A 110 -2.10 -34.41 5.10
C ILE A 110 -0.88 -33.52 5.31
N VAL A 111 -0.43 -32.86 4.25
CA VAL A 111 0.71 -31.94 4.29
C VAL A 111 0.48 -30.79 5.26
N ARG A 112 -0.71 -30.20 5.29
CA ARG A 112 -1.05 -29.11 6.23
C ARG A 112 -0.80 -29.52 7.67
N LYS A 113 -1.22 -30.73 8.06
CA LYS A 113 -0.99 -31.26 9.41
C LYS A 113 0.50 -31.38 9.73
N GLU A 114 1.29 -31.89 8.79
CA GLU A 114 2.75 -32.00 8.96
C GLU A 114 3.41 -30.62 9.04
N LEU A 115 2.92 -29.65 8.26
CA LEU A 115 3.40 -28.25 8.32
C LEU A 115 3.09 -27.61 9.67
N ASP A 116 1.87 -27.79 10.21
CA ASP A 116 1.50 -27.27 11.54
C ASP A 116 2.46 -27.76 12.63
N GLU A 117 2.87 -29.04 12.57
CA GLU A 117 3.82 -29.63 13.52
C GLU A 117 5.27 -29.12 13.35
N ILE A 118 5.64 -28.66 12.15
CA ILE A 118 6.98 -28.11 11.86
C ILE A 118 7.05 -26.62 12.16
N VAL A 119 5.98 -25.87 11.91
CA VAL A 119 5.91 -24.41 12.13
C VAL A 119 6.20 -24.06 13.60
N GLU A 120 5.75 -24.88 14.55
CA GLU A 120 6.09 -24.74 15.97
C GLU A 120 7.61 -24.73 16.26
N LYS A 121 8.42 -25.31 15.35
CA LYS A 121 9.88 -25.40 15.49
C LYS A 121 10.63 -24.36 14.67
N ILE A 122 10.09 -23.95 13.52
CA ILE A 122 10.81 -23.07 12.58
C ILE A 122 10.36 -21.61 12.58
N ILE A 123 9.21 -21.30 13.20
CA ILE A 123 8.58 -19.97 13.28
C ILE A 123 8.12 -19.42 11.91
N SER A 124 8.86 -19.68 10.82
CA SER A 124 8.57 -19.23 9.46
C SER A 124 9.04 -20.25 8.41
N PRO A 125 8.27 -20.49 7.33
CA PRO A 125 8.69 -21.37 6.23
C PRO A 125 9.88 -20.83 5.42
N TYR A 126 10.27 -19.58 5.62
CA TYR A 126 11.41 -18.92 4.99
C TYR A 126 12.72 -19.04 5.78
N ALA A 127 12.68 -19.72 6.93
CA ALA A 127 13.87 -20.10 7.66
C ALA A 127 14.82 -20.90 6.75
N ILE A 128 16.06 -20.44 6.61
CA ILE A 128 17.09 -21.15 5.89
C ILE A 128 17.80 -22.10 6.85
N PHE A 129 17.83 -23.37 6.46
CA PHE A 129 18.40 -24.42 7.26
C PHE A 129 19.93 -24.45 7.15
N ARG A 130 20.59 -24.77 8.27
CA ARG A 130 22.01 -25.07 8.37
C ARG A 130 22.21 -26.42 9.04
N ALA A 131 23.03 -27.27 8.45
CA ALA A 131 23.45 -28.51 9.08
C ALA A 131 24.43 -28.20 10.22
N THR A 132 24.18 -28.74 11.41
CA THR A 132 25.08 -28.60 12.58
C THR A 132 26.13 -29.72 12.61
N VAL A 133 25.90 -30.79 11.86
CA VAL A 133 26.78 -31.94 11.69
C VAL A 133 26.96 -32.27 10.20
N PRO A 134 28.16 -32.70 9.76
CA PRO A 134 28.44 -33.03 8.35
C PRO A 134 27.90 -34.43 7.98
N GLU A 135 26.61 -34.67 8.26
CA GLU A 135 25.89 -35.89 7.88
C GLU A 135 25.17 -35.66 6.54
N PRO A 136 25.25 -36.59 5.56
CA PRO A 136 24.62 -36.43 4.24
C PRO A 136 23.15 -36.00 4.30
N ARG A 137 22.38 -36.58 5.22
CA ARG A 137 20.96 -36.30 5.46
C ARG A 137 20.71 -34.83 5.83
N ALA A 138 21.46 -34.29 6.79
CA ALA A 138 21.33 -32.89 7.20
C ALA A 138 21.85 -31.91 6.13
N THR A 139 23.00 -32.23 5.51
CA THR A 139 23.60 -31.38 4.46
C THR A 139 22.74 -31.25 3.21
N ALA A 140 21.79 -32.17 2.98
CA ALA A 140 20.85 -32.09 1.87
C ALA A 140 19.92 -30.87 1.95
N TYR A 141 19.69 -30.32 3.14
CA TYR A 141 18.82 -29.17 3.40
C TYR A 141 19.59 -27.86 3.58
N GLU A 142 20.91 -27.91 3.67
CA GLU A 142 21.72 -26.73 3.94
C GLU A 142 21.54 -25.64 2.86
N GLY A 143 21.30 -24.41 3.31
CA GLY A 143 21.09 -23.25 2.45
C GLY A 143 19.72 -23.20 1.76
N LYS A 144 18.80 -24.12 2.09
CA LYS A 144 17.43 -24.18 1.56
C LYS A 144 16.41 -23.74 2.61
N ASN A 145 15.31 -23.13 2.16
CA ASN A 145 14.10 -22.98 2.98
C ASN A 145 13.17 -24.20 2.86
N LEU A 146 12.02 -24.17 3.54
CA LEU A 146 11.05 -25.27 3.53
C LEU A 146 10.49 -25.55 2.13
N VAL A 147 10.10 -24.48 1.40
CA VAL A 147 9.56 -24.57 0.03
C VAL A 147 10.58 -25.19 -0.92
N GLU A 148 11.83 -24.75 -0.85
CA GLU A 148 12.94 -25.27 -1.66
C GLU A 148 13.27 -26.72 -1.31
N SER A 149 13.23 -27.07 -0.03
CA SER A 149 13.49 -28.44 0.43
C SER A 149 12.45 -29.42 -0.12
N VAL A 150 11.18 -29.01 -0.16
CA VAL A 150 10.06 -29.80 -0.69
C VAL A 150 10.07 -29.84 -2.22
N SER A 151 10.20 -28.68 -2.87
CA SER A 151 10.06 -28.54 -4.33
C SER A 151 11.27 -29.08 -5.11
N LEU A 152 12.46 -29.16 -4.51
CA LEU A 152 13.65 -29.71 -5.17
C LEU A 152 13.90 -31.19 -4.84
N SER A 153 13.08 -31.79 -3.97
CA SER A 153 13.21 -33.19 -3.59
C SER A 153 12.53 -34.14 -4.60
N GLY A 154 13.15 -35.30 -4.80
CA GLY A 154 12.53 -36.42 -5.51
C GLY A 154 11.64 -37.30 -4.62
N GLU A 155 11.67 -37.07 -3.31
CA GLU A 155 10.82 -37.78 -2.34
C GLU A 155 9.44 -37.12 -2.22
N SER A 156 8.51 -37.82 -1.56
CA SER A 156 7.22 -37.23 -1.23
C SER A 156 7.39 -36.07 -0.25
N ILE A 157 6.56 -35.04 -0.40
CA ILE A 157 6.51 -33.89 0.51
C ILE A 157 6.42 -34.29 2.00
N VAL A 158 5.61 -35.31 2.34
CA VAL A 158 5.48 -35.81 3.72
C VAL A 158 6.79 -36.41 4.24
N SER A 159 7.51 -37.18 3.41
CA SER A 159 8.83 -37.72 3.77
C SER A 159 9.79 -36.59 4.13
N VAL A 160 9.89 -35.58 3.25
CA VAL A 160 10.76 -34.43 3.42
C VAL A 160 10.42 -33.65 4.69
N LEU A 161 9.14 -33.38 4.93
CA LEU A 161 8.68 -32.64 6.11
C LEU A 161 9.04 -33.40 7.40
N ARG A 162 8.77 -34.70 7.47
CA ARG A 162 9.11 -35.53 8.64
C ARG A 162 10.61 -35.61 8.85
N ASP A 163 11.39 -35.73 7.78
CA ASP A 163 12.85 -35.75 7.86
C ASP A 163 13.40 -34.47 8.47
N ILE A 164 12.94 -33.31 7.98
CA ILE A 164 13.30 -32.00 8.51
C ILE A 164 12.89 -31.88 9.98
N LYS A 165 11.68 -32.32 10.34
CA LYS A 165 11.18 -32.30 11.73
C LYS A 165 12.06 -33.12 12.66
N GLU A 166 12.44 -34.32 12.26
CA GLU A 166 13.34 -35.19 13.02
C GLU A 166 14.70 -34.53 13.21
N LEU A 167 15.32 -34.04 12.12
CA LEU A 167 16.63 -33.39 12.18
C LEU A 167 16.64 -32.12 13.05
N LEU A 168 15.58 -31.31 13.01
CA LEU A 168 15.42 -30.16 13.90
C LEU A 168 15.28 -30.59 15.37
N THR A 169 14.54 -31.68 15.62
CA THR A 169 14.34 -32.21 16.98
C THR A 169 15.60 -32.84 17.56
N GLU A 170 16.41 -33.47 16.71
CA GLU A 170 17.72 -34.02 17.05
C GLU A 170 18.81 -32.95 17.18
N GLY A 171 18.52 -31.68 16.83
CA GLY A 171 19.49 -30.58 16.82
C GLY A 171 20.56 -30.72 15.73
N LYS A 172 20.33 -31.55 14.72
CA LYS A 172 21.22 -31.78 13.56
C LYS A 172 21.01 -30.76 12.44
N LEU A 173 19.85 -30.12 12.44
CA LEU A 173 19.50 -29.01 11.59
C LEU A 173 19.12 -27.83 12.49
N ASP A 174 19.57 -26.63 12.11
CA ASP A 174 19.28 -25.39 12.82
C ASP A 174 18.91 -24.29 11.82
N ILE A 175 18.39 -23.18 12.32
CA ILE A 175 18.01 -22.00 11.54
C ILE A 175 19.09 -20.96 11.71
N TYR A 176 19.78 -20.61 10.63
CA TYR A 176 20.89 -19.64 10.71
C TYR A 176 20.50 -18.25 10.17
N GLU A 177 19.51 -18.18 9.29
CA GLU A 177 19.07 -16.96 8.62
C GLU A 177 17.59 -17.08 8.29
N PHE A 178 16.85 -15.99 8.45
CA PHE A 178 15.57 -15.82 7.80
C PHE A 178 15.83 -14.98 6.55
N ARG A 179 15.62 -15.54 5.37
CA ARG A 179 15.61 -14.69 4.18
C ARG A 179 14.32 -13.90 4.23
N GLU A 180 14.45 -12.57 4.18
CA GLU A 180 13.33 -11.71 3.80
C GLU A 180 12.84 -12.23 2.46
N SER A 181 11.64 -12.80 2.47
CA SER A 181 10.92 -12.98 1.23
C SER A 181 10.32 -11.63 0.86
N ASP A 182 10.02 -11.41 -0.42
CA ASP A 182 9.18 -10.27 -0.84
C ASP A 182 7.77 -10.30 -0.17
N TRP A 183 7.50 -11.29 0.70
CA TRP A 183 6.32 -11.43 1.54
C TRP A 183 6.54 -10.71 2.87
N GLN A 184 6.32 -9.40 2.89
CA GLN A 184 6.16 -8.69 4.15
C GLN A 184 4.98 -9.30 4.94
N SER A 185 5.09 -9.36 6.27
CA SER A 185 3.94 -9.54 7.16
C SER A 185 2.85 -8.52 6.78
N LEU A 186 1.59 -8.80 7.15
CA LEU A 186 0.51 -7.83 6.89
C LEU A 186 0.97 -6.57 7.60
N SER A 187 1.02 -5.42 6.90
CA SER A 187 1.66 -4.25 7.48
C SER A 187 1.12 -3.97 8.88
N GLU A 188 2.03 -3.93 9.83
CA GLU A 188 1.70 -3.64 11.22
C GLU A 188 1.22 -2.19 11.30
N VAL A 189 0.19 -1.97 12.11
CA VAL A 189 -0.34 -0.65 12.41
C VAL A 189 -0.07 -0.39 13.87
N GLU A 190 0.73 0.63 14.16
CA GLU A 190 1.04 1.05 15.53
C GLU A 190 0.61 2.50 15.76
N TYR A 191 -0.09 2.74 16.86
CA TYR A 191 -0.40 4.09 17.31
C TYR A 191 0.70 4.58 18.25
N VAL A 192 1.59 5.42 17.72
CA VAL A 192 2.64 6.08 18.53
C VAL A 192 1.99 7.11 19.46
N MET A 193 0.94 7.76 18.98
CA MET A 193 0.06 8.64 19.75
C MET A 193 -1.37 8.42 19.29
N GLU A 194 -2.30 8.35 20.22
CA GLU A 194 -3.72 8.16 19.92
C GLU A 194 -4.54 9.26 20.59
N ASN A 195 -5.22 10.07 19.78
CA ASN A 195 -6.16 11.12 20.19
C ASN A 195 -5.60 12.05 21.29
N VAL A 196 -4.34 12.45 21.14
CA VAL A 196 -3.65 13.30 22.11
C VAL A 196 -4.08 14.76 21.87
N PRO A 197 -4.60 15.49 22.87
CA PRO A 197 -5.01 16.88 22.68
C PRO A 197 -3.85 17.74 22.17
N LEU A 198 -4.02 18.41 21.03
CA LEU A 198 -2.94 19.11 20.33
C LEU A 198 -2.36 20.27 21.18
N ARG A 199 -3.18 20.85 22.05
CA ARG A 199 -2.77 21.85 23.06
C ARG A 199 -1.77 21.34 24.10
N SER A 200 -1.69 20.03 24.29
CA SER A 200 -0.86 19.39 25.31
C SER A 200 0.52 19.00 24.80
N VAL A 201 0.77 19.21 23.51
CA VAL A 201 2.01 18.84 22.83
C VAL A 201 2.64 20.04 22.13
N ASN A 202 3.97 20.00 22.02
CA ASN A 202 4.69 20.95 21.18
C ASN A 202 4.76 20.40 19.75
N VAL A 203 3.96 20.96 18.85
CA VAL A 203 3.86 20.51 17.44
C VAL A 203 5.23 20.55 16.75
N ILE A 204 6.03 21.59 16.97
CA ILE A 204 7.38 21.71 16.39
C ILE A 204 8.29 20.56 16.84
N ALA A 205 8.28 20.24 18.13
CA ALA A 205 9.06 19.12 18.66
C ALA A 205 8.60 17.76 18.11
N ILE A 206 7.30 17.60 17.85
CA ILE A 206 6.76 16.39 17.19
C ILE A 206 7.27 16.32 15.77
N LEU A 207 7.14 17.38 14.96
CA LEU A 207 7.61 17.39 13.58
C LEU A 207 9.12 17.09 13.49
N GLU A 208 9.93 17.65 14.40
CA GLU A 208 11.37 17.34 14.51
C GLU A 208 11.62 15.87 14.85
N SER A 209 10.82 15.30 15.76
CA SER A 209 10.91 13.89 16.15
C SER A 209 10.51 12.95 15.02
N LEU A 210 9.47 13.28 14.25
CA LEU A 210 9.05 12.50 13.07
C LEU A 210 10.19 12.43 12.05
N LYS A 211 10.85 13.58 11.81
CA LYS A 211 12.02 13.67 10.93
C LYS A 211 13.21 12.87 11.45
N GLY A 212 13.58 13.07 12.72
CA GLY A 212 14.73 12.43 13.34
C GLY A 212 14.63 10.90 13.44
N ASN A 213 13.42 10.37 13.61
CA ASN A 213 13.17 8.93 13.74
C ASN A 213 12.84 8.25 12.39
N SER A 214 12.95 8.95 11.26
CA SER A 214 12.59 8.41 9.93
C SER A 214 11.16 7.83 9.89
N PHE A 215 10.21 8.50 10.54
CA PHE A 215 8.82 8.04 10.65
C PHE A 215 8.16 7.84 9.29
N SER A 216 7.41 6.74 9.13
CA SER A 216 6.54 6.51 7.97
C SER A 216 5.13 6.22 8.48
N GLY A 217 4.13 6.87 7.89
CA GLY A 217 2.76 6.77 8.37
C GLY A 217 1.95 8.06 8.21
N ILE A 218 0.90 8.16 9.01
CA ILE A 218 -0.09 9.23 8.94
C ILE A 218 -0.09 9.98 10.27
N ALA A 219 0.17 11.28 10.24
CA ALA A 219 -0.15 12.19 11.35
C ALA A 219 -1.53 12.79 11.08
N ARG A 220 -2.52 12.37 11.87
CA ARG A 220 -3.92 12.78 11.73
C ARG A 220 -4.27 13.80 12.80
N ILE A 221 -4.70 14.97 12.38
CA ILE A 221 -5.26 16.00 13.25
C ILE A 221 -6.77 15.99 13.08
N SER A 222 -7.50 15.70 14.15
CA SER A 222 -8.96 15.59 14.15
C SER A 222 -9.56 16.64 15.05
N ALA A 223 -10.61 17.32 14.58
CA ALA A 223 -11.47 18.18 15.37
C ALA A 223 -12.94 17.83 15.09
N THR A 224 -13.87 18.47 15.78
CA THR A 224 -15.32 18.23 15.57
C THR A 224 -15.80 18.62 14.17
N THR A 225 -15.10 19.54 13.51
CA THR A 225 -15.50 20.12 12.22
C THR A 225 -14.62 19.74 11.05
N TYR A 226 -13.44 19.16 11.29
CA TYR A 226 -12.48 18.83 10.23
C TYR A 226 -11.54 17.68 10.62
N THR A 227 -10.90 17.11 9.60
CA THR A 227 -9.81 16.15 9.75
C THR A 227 -8.72 16.48 8.74
N ILE A 228 -7.49 16.56 9.22
CA ILE A 228 -6.30 16.77 8.41
C ILE A 228 -5.43 15.51 8.52
N ASN A 229 -5.03 14.95 7.38
CA ASN A 229 -4.07 13.87 7.29
C ASN A 229 -2.77 14.40 6.69
N LEU A 230 -1.68 14.25 7.41
CA LEU A 230 -0.32 14.52 6.95
C LEU A 230 0.37 13.17 6.71
N PHE A 231 0.87 12.97 5.49
CA PHE A 231 1.48 11.72 5.08
C PHE A 231 3.00 11.84 5.07
N TYR A 232 3.66 10.91 5.75
CA TYR A 232 5.11 10.88 5.94
C TYR A 232 5.71 9.61 5.36
N GLU A 233 6.89 9.77 4.75
CA GLU A 233 7.77 8.67 4.36
C GLU A 233 9.19 9.00 4.85
N LYS A 234 9.76 8.09 5.66
CA LYS A 234 11.14 8.19 6.16
C LYS A 234 11.45 9.55 6.80
N GLY A 235 10.49 10.12 7.51
CA GLY A 235 10.60 11.39 8.23
C GLY A 235 10.31 12.64 7.39
N GLU A 236 10.06 12.48 6.09
CA GLU A 236 9.73 13.58 5.18
C GLU A 236 8.23 13.59 4.89
N MET A 237 7.58 14.73 5.11
CA MET A 237 6.18 14.92 4.69
C MET A 237 6.14 15.02 3.17
N PHE A 238 5.33 14.17 2.53
CA PHE A 238 5.17 14.18 1.08
C PHE A 238 3.77 14.62 0.65
N ALA A 239 2.77 14.53 1.53
CA ALA A 239 1.44 15.00 1.19
C ALA A 239 0.58 15.44 2.37
N VAL A 240 -0.43 16.25 2.07
CA VAL A 240 -1.43 16.76 3.02
C VAL A 240 -2.84 16.64 2.41
N TYR A 241 -3.80 16.23 3.23
CA TYR A 241 -5.23 16.26 2.91
C TYR A 241 -6.01 16.88 4.08
N PRO A 242 -6.99 17.78 3.86
CA PRO A 242 -7.37 18.38 2.57
C PRO A 242 -6.21 19.18 1.96
N VAL A 243 -6.27 19.41 0.64
CA VAL A 243 -5.23 20.14 -0.09
C VAL A 243 -5.41 21.64 0.14
N ASP A 244 -4.83 22.13 1.23
CA ASP A 244 -4.96 23.53 1.69
C ASP A 244 -3.62 24.05 2.26
N CYS A 245 -3.32 25.33 2.01
CA CYS A 245 -2.15 26.01 2.57
C CYS A 245 -2.32 26.43 4.04
N ASP A 246 -3.53 26.39 4.58
CA ASP A 246 -3.81 26.67 5.99
C ASP A 246 -3.07 25.72 6.94
N ILE A 247 -2.53 24.61 6.43
CA ILE A 247 -1.72 23.69 7.22
C ILE A 247 -0.58 24.39 7.96
N PHE A 248 0.06 25.40 7.37
CA PHE A 248 1.14 26.14 8.05
C PHE A 248 0.62 26.93 9.25
N GLU A 249 -0.57 27.51 9.14
CA GLU A 249 -1.24 28.20 10.26
C GLU A 249 -1.65 27.21 11.35
N TYR A 250 -2.21 26.05 10.97
CA TYR A 250 -2.57 24.99 11.91
C TYR A 250 -1.38 24.45 12.70
N LEU A 251 -0.22 24.30 12.05
CA LEU A 251 1.01 23.85 12.72
C LEU A 251 1.57 24.92 13.67
N LEU A 252 1.37 26.20 13.36
CA LEU A 252 1.83 27.32 14.18
C LEU A 252 0.90 27.59 15.39
N SER A 253 -0.42 27.57 15.15
CA SER A 253 -1.46 27.92 16.13
C SER A 253 -2.61 26.91 16.07
N PRO A 254 -2.40 25.71 16.62
CA PRO A 254 -3.40 24.65 16.59
C PRO A 254 -4.69 25.01 17.33
N ASP A 255 -5.83 24.53 16.81
CA ASP A 255 -7.13 24.72 17.44
C ASP A 255 -7.20 24.03 18.81
N ARG A 256 -7.90 24.68 19.75
CA ARG A 256 -8.02 24.24 21.15
C ARG A 256 -8.76 22.91 21.30
N GLY A 257 -9.60 22.56 20.34
CA GLY A 257 -10.39 21.32 20.32
C GLY A 257 -9.79 20.20 19.45
N ALA A 258 -8.62 20.41 18.85
CA ALA A 258 -8.01 19.41 17.97
C ALA A 258 -7.22 18.36 18.75
N GLU A 259 -7.21 17.13 18.22
CA GLU A 259 -6.48 15.97 18.73
C GLU A 259 -5.54 15.45 17.65
N LEU A 260 -4.39 14.91 18.07
CA LEU A 260 -3.37 14.32 17.21
C LEU A 260 -3.30 12.81 17.41
N SER A 261 -3.32 12.09 16.30
CA SER A 261 -2.99 10.67 16.24
C SER A 261 -1.81 10.46 15.29
N LEU A 262 -0.81 9.71 15.73
CA LEU A 262 0.36 9.32 14.94
C LEU A 262 0.26 7.82 14.66
N ILE A 263 -0.11 7.49 13.43
CA ILE A 263 -0.35 6.11 12.98
C ILE A 263 0.86 5.69 12.16
N SER A 264 1.73 4.86 12.76
CA SER A 264 2.90 4.27 12.11
C SER A 264 2.46 3.16 11.16
N LEU A 265 2.96 3.23 9.93
CA LEU A 265 2.65 2.31 8.83
C LEU A 265 3.87 2.15 7.93
N ASP A 266 3.95 1.04 7.21
CA ASP A 266 4.92 0.90 6.13
C ASP A 266 4.78 2.04 5.11
N ALA A 267 5.92 2.53 4.59
CA ALA A 267 5.96 3.63 3.63
C ALA A 267 5.16 3.33 2.35
N THR A 268 5.22 2.09 1.86
CA THR A 268 4.44 1.63 0.71
C THR A 268 2.96 1.75 1.02
N VAL A 269 2.51 1.22 2.15
CA VAL A 269 1.10 1.28 2.58
C VAL A 269 0.62 2.72 2.71
N THR A 270 1.42 3.58 3.32
CA THR A 270 1.12 5.01 3.48
C THR A 270 0.88 5.69 2.14
N ARG A 271 1.75 5.44 1.14
CA ARG A 271 1.59 5.96 -0.23
C ARG A 271 0.29 5.48 -0.88
N PHE A 272 -0.07 4.22 -0.71
CA PHE A 272 -1.32 3.71 -1.25
C PHE A 272 -2.55 4.33 -0.56
N ILE A 273 -2.56 4.46 0.77
CA ILE A 273 -3.66 5.11 1.49
C ILE A 273 -3.82 6.57 1.03
N ALA A 274 -2.72 7.29 0.80
CA ALA A 274 -2.76 8.66 0.29
C ALA A 274 -3.53 8.78 -1.05
N LEU A 275 -3.50 7.77 -1.93
CA LEU A 275 -4.28 7.74 -3.18
C LEU A 275 -5.77 7.95 -2.96
N ARG A 276 -6.34 7.40 -1.88
CA ARG A 276 -7.77 7.54 -1.56
C ARG A 276 -8.19 8.99 -1.38
N TYR A 277 -7.28 9.82 -0.88
CA TYR A 277 -7.52 11.21 -0.53
C TYR A 277 -7.13 12.18 -1.65
N LEU A 278 -6.12 11.83 -2.45
CA LEU A 278 -5.43 12.77 -3.32
C LEU A 278 -5.52 12.45 -4.81
N SER A 279 -5.95 11.23 -5.16
CA SER A 279 -6.06 10.79 -6.55
C SER A 279 -7.50 10.55 -6.98
N LYS A 280 -7.71 10.60 -8.30
CA LYS A 280 -8.98 10.17 -8.91
C LYS A 280 -8.96 8.64 -9.07
N PRO A 281 -10.01 7.93 -8.63
CA PRO A 281 -10.08 6.49 -8.82
C PRO A 281 -10.28 6.11 -10.30
N SER A 282 -9.70 5.00 -10.71
CA SER A 282 -9.92 4.36 -12.02
C SER A 282 -11.30 3.73 -12.12
N ILE A 283 -11.84 3.24 -11.01
CA ILE A 283 -13.25 2.83 -10.87
C ILE A 283 -13.82 3.61 -9.70
N ASN A 284 -14.78 4.51 -9.96
CA ASN A 284 -15.23 5.47 -8.96
C ASN A 284 -16.57 5.07 -8.33
N THR A 285 -16.56 4.79 -7.02
CA THR A 285 -17.75 4.77 -6.13
C THR A 285 -18.94 4.04 -6.75
N VAL A 286 -18.69 2.85 -7.29
CA VAL A 286 -19.76 2.01 -7.85
C VAL A 286 -20.37 1.22 -6.72
N SER A 287 -21.70 1.09 -6.72
CA SER A 287 -22.42 0.26 -5.75
C SER A 287 -21.81 -1.14 -5.70
N GLY A 288 -21.63 -1.68 -4.50
CA GLY A 288 -21.19 -3.06 -4.30
C GLY A 288 -22.08 -4.08 -5.02
N ASP A 289 -23.36 -3.75 -5.21
CA ASP A 289 -24.32 -4.60 -5.92
C ASP A 289 -24.03 -4.70 -7.45
N LEU A 290 -23.19 -3.82 -8.00
CA LEU A 290 -22.88 -3.74 -9.44
C LEU A 290 -21.47 -4.25 -9.77
N ILE A 291 -20.62 -4.46 -8.78
CA ILE A 291 -19.23 -4.90 -8.97
C ILE A 291 -18.96 -6.19 -8.23
N GLU A 292 -18.36 -7.11 -8.96
CA GLU A 292 -17.88 -8.38 -8.43
C GLU A 292 -16.46 -8.23 -7.89
N LEU A 293 -16.31 -8.12 -6.56
CA LEU A 293 -15.01 -7.98 -5.89
C LEU A 293 -14.03 -9.12 -6.26
N SER A 294 -14.55 -10.34 -6.42
CA SER A 294 -13.76 -11.52 -6.83
C SER A 294 -12.99 -11.27 -8.13
N LYS A 295 -13.65 -10.68 -9.15
CA LYS A 295 -13.02 -10.38 -10.44
C LYS A 295 -11.96 -9.30 -10.32
N LEU A 296 -12.18 -8.28 -9.46
CA LEU A 296 -11.19 -7.24 -9.23
C LEU A 296 -9.95 -7.81 -8.55
N VAL A 297 -10.12 -8.56 -7.45
CA VAL A 297 -8.99 -9.15 -6.70
C VAL A 297 -8.19 -10.11 -7.57
N LEU A 298 -8.86 -11.06 -8.25
CA LEU A 298 -8.21 -12.02 -9.15
C LEU A 298 -7.53 -11.30 -10.33
N GLY A 299 -8.21 -10.30 -10.91
CA GLY A 299 -7.67 -9.50 -12.01
C GLY A 299 -6.41 -8.72 -11.64
N LEU A 300 -6.39 -8.10 -10.45
CA LEU A 300 -5.23 -7.38 -9.91
C LEU A 300 -4.05 -8.31 -9.69
N SER A 301 -4.29 -9.49 -9.10
CA SER A 301 -3.24 -10.48 -8.83
C SER A 301 -2.66 -11.09 -10.10
N LYS A 302 -3.53 -11.59 -10.99
CA LYS A 302 -3.15 -12.13 -12.30
C LYS A 302 -2.39 -11.15 -13.18
N SER A 303 -2.81 -9.88 -13.18
CA SER A 303 -2.22 -8.84 -14.02
C SER A 303 -1.04 -8.12 -13.37
N LYS A 304 -0.63 -8.54 -12.17
CA LYS A 304 0.47 -7.96 -11.39
C LYS A 304 0.35 -6.44 -11.23
N LYS A 305 -0.83 -5.97 -10.84
CA LYS A 305 -1.11 -4.54 -10.72
C LYS A 305 -0.84 -4.03 -9.31
N ASP A 306 -0.23 -2.85 -9.26
CA ASP A 306 -0.10 -2.03 -8.06
C ASP A 306 -1.38 -1.21 -7.88
N ALA A 307 -2.13 -1.47 -6.80
CA ALA A 307 -3.42 -0.82 -6.60
C ALA A 307 -3.86 -0.76 -5.13
N LEU A 308 -4.62 0.29 -4.81
CA LEU A 308 -5.49 0.34 -3.64
C LEU A 308 -6.93 0.04 -4.08
N LEU A 309 -7.49 -1.05 -3.56
CA LEU A 309 -8.91 -1.34 -3.61
C LEU A 309 -9.55 -0.86 -2.29
N PHE A 310 -10.38 0.17 -2.41
CA PHE A 310 -11.11 0.75 -1.29
C PHE A 310 -12.54 0.20 -1.29
N VAL A 311 -12.96 -0.38 -0.16
CA VAL A 311 -14.29 -0.98 0.00
C VAL A 311 -14.93 -0.41 1.25
N SER A 312 -16.01 0.37 1.09
CA SER A 312 -16.76 0.84 2.24
C SER A 312 -17.85 -0.14 2.62
N GLU A 313 -17.94 -0.46 3.90
CA GLU A 313 -18.94 -1.34 4.49
C GLU A 313 -19.59 -0.69 5.71
N ARG A 314 -20.67 -1.29 6.22
CA ARG A 314 -21.35 -0.79 7.43
C ARG A 314 -20.43 -0.73 8.66
N LEU A 315 -19.45 -1.63 8.76
CA LEU A 315 -18.55 -1.74 9.91
C LEU A 315 -17.33 -0.81 9.83
N GLY A 316 -17.12 -0.17 8.67
CA GLY A 316 -15.96 0.66 8.43
C GLY A 316 -15.50 0.60 6.98
N ASP A 317 -14.44 1.35 6.70
CA ASP A 317 -13.83 1.43 5.39
C ASP A 317 -12.61 0.52 5.33
N ARG A 318 -12.50 -0.31 4.28
CA ARG A 318 -11.36 -1.20 4.07
C ARG A 318 -10.42 -0.69 3.00
N TYR A 319 -9.12 -0.76 3.32
CA TYR A 319 -8.01 -0.50 2.41
C TYR A 319 -7.31 -1.81 2.10
N ILE A 320 -7.46 -2.29 0.86
CA ILE A 320 -6.87 -3.54 0.39
C ILE A 320 -5.80 -3.18 -0.63
N ILE A 321 -4.54 -3.43 -0.31
CA ILE A 321 -3.40 -2.91 -1.06
C ILE A 321 -2.67 -4.06 -1.75
N PHE A 322 -2.51 -3.92 -3.06
CA PHE A 322 -1.78 -4.84 -3.92
C PHE A 322 -0.49 -4.20 -4.42
N LYS A 323 0.61 -4.97 -4.39
CA LYS A 323 1.91 -4.63 -4.98
C LYS A 323 2.43 -5.82 -5.77
N ASP A 324 2.80 -5.62 -7.03
CA ASP A 324 3.09 -6.69 -8.02
C ASP A 324 1.99 -7.77 -8.06
N GLY A 325 0.72 -7.37 -7.83
CA GLY A 325 -0.42 -8.29 -7.72
C GLY A 325 -0.48 -9.12 -6.43
N LYS A 326 0.45 -8.95 -5.49
CA LYS A 326 0.42 -9.59 -4.17
C LYS A 326 -0.29 -8.69 -3.17
N LEU A 327 -1.12 -9.27 -2.30
CA LEU A 327 -1.78 -8.54 -1.21
C LEU A 327 -0.75 -8.23 -0.11
N VAL A 328 -0.45 -6.95 0.08
CA VAL A 328 0.52 -6.47 1.08
C VAL A 328 -0.14 -5.96 2.35
N ALA A 329 -1.36 -5.41 2.25
CA ALA A 329 -2.12 -4.93 3.40
C ALA A 329 -3.62 -5.07 3.19
N ASN A 330 -4.32 -5.40 4.28
CA ASN A 330 -5.77 -5.38 4.37
C ASN A 330 -6.10 -4.69 5.70
N LEU A 331 -6.50 -3.43 5.64
CA LEU A 331 -6.71 -2.58 6.82
C LEU A 331 -8.18 -2.19 6.91
N LEU A 332 -8.75 -2.24 8.10
CA LEU A 332 -10.09 -1.76 8.41
C LEU A 332 -9.98 -0.48 9.24
N GLU A 333 -10.53 0.61 8.72
CA GLU A 333 -10.73 1.86 9.44
C GLU A 333 -12.14 1.93 10.00
N SER A 334 -12.24 1.97 11.32
CA SER A 334 -13.49 2.12 12.06
C SER A 334 -13.40 3.31 13.03
N THR A 335 -14.40 3.46 13.91
CA THR A 335 -14.37 4.45 14.99
C THR A 335 -13.19 4.28 15.93
N ASP A 336 -12.65 3.06 16.04
CA ASP A 336 -11.53 2.72 16.92
C ASP A 336 -10.17 2.86 16.20
N GLY A 337 -10.16 3.51 15.04
CA GLY A 337 -8.99 3.69 14.19
C GLY A 337 -8.80 2.63 13.11
N ILE A 338 -7.68 2.75 12.41
CA ILE A 338 -7.14 1.81 11.42
C ILE A 338 -6.51 0.61 12.14
N LYS A 339 -6.90 -0.62 11.76
CA LYS A 339 -6.34 -1.88 12.26
C LYS A 339 -6.14 -2.90 11.14
N PRO A 340 -5.15 -3.81 11.22
CA PRO A 340 -5.06 -4.94 10.29
C PRO A 340 -6.29 -5.83 10.36
N SER A 341 -6.68 -6.38 9.21
CA SER A 341 -7.72 -7.39 9.09
C SER A 341 -7.17 -8.63 8.41
N ASP A 342 -7.27 -9.77 9.07
CA ASP A 342 -6.85 -11.06 8.52
C ASP A 342 -7.88 -11.68 7.56
N THR A 343 -9.08 -11.10 7.48
CA THR A 343 -10.21 -11.66 6.73
C THR A 343 -10.54 -10.83 5.48
N LEU A 344 -10.80 -11.54 4.38
CA LEU A 344 -11.34 -10.98 3.13
C LEU A 344 -12.86 -11.24 3.02
N ASN A 345 -13.54 -11.41 4.15
CA ASN A 345 -15.00 -11.57 4.17
C ASN A 345 -15.69 -10.21 4.10
N PHE A 346 -16.55 -10.01 3.10
CA PHE A 346 -17.34 -8.80 2.91
C PHE A 346 -18.81 -9.13 3.12
N THR A 347 -19.46 -8.48 4.09
CA THR A 347 -20.87 -8.80 4.42
C THR A 347 -21.81 -8.13 3.44
N LYS A 348 -21.59 -6.85 3.15
CA LYS A 348 -22.28 -6.10 2.10
C LYS A 348 -21.52 -4.82 1.78
N PRO A 349 -20.72 -4.80 0.71
CA PRO A 349 -20.05 -3.60 0.25
C PRO A 349 -21.08 -2.53 -0.14
N ASN A 350 -20.95 -1.33 0.43
CA ASN A 350 -21.77 -0.18 0.04
C ASN A 350 -21.24 0.40 -1.28
N PHE A 351 -19.94 0.71 -1.31
CA PHE A 351 -19.28 1.28 -2.48
C PHE A 351 -17.86 0.77 -2.60
N ILE A 352 -17.43 0.61 -3.85
CA ILE A 352 -16.10 0.12 -4.21
C ILE A 352 -15.43 1.17 -5.09
N SER A 353 -14.18 1.48 -4.76
CA SER A 353 -13.31 2.33 -5.57
C SER A 353 -11.96 1.66 -5.80
N LEU A 354 -11.46 1.75 -7.03
CA LEU A 354 -10.14 1.23 -7.40
C LEU A 354 -9.22 2.38 -7.76
N TYR A 355 -8.06 2.43 -7.10
CA TYR A 355 -6.99 3.38 -7.37
C TYR A 355 -5.78 2.61 -7.86
N LEU A 356 -5.36 2.84 -9.10
CA LEU A 356 -4.08 2.34 -9.57
C LEU A 356 -2.96 3.19 -9.00
N TYR A 357 -1.82 2.57 -8.70
CA TYR A 357 -0.67 3.31 -8.16
C TYR A 357 -0.24 4.42 -9.12
N SER A 358 -0.04 5.59 -8.54
CA SER A 358 0.56 6.77 -9.15
C SER A 358 1.37 7.46 -8.06
N GLU A 359 2.50 8.06 -8.41
CA GLU A 359 3.22 8.87 -7.44
C GLU A 359 2.36 10.09 -7.07
N ILE A 360 2.25 10.34 -5.77
CA ILE A 360 1.53 11.49 -5.23
C ILE A 360 2.48 12.24 -4.33
N ASP A 361 2.66 13.51 -4.64
CA ASP A 361 3.24 14.52 -3.78
C ASP A 361 2.46 15.81 -4.03
N ASN A 362 2.03 16.48 -2.96
CA ASN A 362 1.37 17.77 -3.08
C ASN A 362 1.94 18.83 -2.15
N LEU A 363 3.10 18.59 -1.55
CA LEU A 363 3.70 19.56 -0.64
C LEU A 363 4.21 20.79 -1.41
N ALA A 364 4.80 20.59 -2.59
CA ALA A 364 5.26 21.69 -3.45
C ALA A 364 4.15 22.70 -3.81
N PRO A 365 3.00 22.29 -4.38
CA PRO A 365 1.93 23.24 -4.68
C PRO A 365 1.35 23.91 -3.44
N ILE A 366 1.29 23.21 -2.30
CA ILE A 366 0.84 23.81 -1.02
C ILE A 366 1.79 24.93 -0.58
N VAL A 367 3.10 24.70 -0.68
CA VAL A 367 4.14 25.73 -0.41
C VAL A 367 3.99 26.91 -1.36
N TYR A 368 3.83 26.67 -2.67
CA TYR A 368 3.69 27.76 -3.64
C TYR A 368 2.44 28.60 -3.37
N LEU A 369 1.31 27.96 -3.07
CA LEU A 369 0.07 28.66 -2.73
C LEU A 369 0.21 29.49 -1.45
N PHE A 370 0.87 28.93 -0.42
CA PHE A 370 1.17 29.65 0.80
C PHE A 370 1.96 30.94 0.51
N MET A 371 3.06 30.83 -0.25
CA MET A 371 3.89 31.97 -0.61
C MET A 371 3.13 33.01 -1.46
N VAL A 372 2.27 32.55 -2.38
CA VAL A 372 1.39 33.43 -3.17
C VAL A 372 0.47 34.25 -2.25
N ASN A 373 -0.14 33.63 -1.24
CA ASN A 373 -1.02 34.31 -0.29
C ASN A 373 -0.26 35.30 0.61
N GLU A 374 0.97 34.98 1.01
CA GLU A 374 1.82 35.90 1.76
C GLU A 374 2.22 37.13 0.94
N ILE A 375 2.61 36.95 -0.32
CA ILE A 375 2.92 38.08 -1.22
C ILE A 375 1.67 38.92 -1.48
N LEU A 376 0.51 38.29 -1.68
CA LEU A 376 -0.75 39.01 -1.83
C LEU A 376 -1.05 39.89 -0.61
N SER A 377 -0.81 39.39 0.60
CA SER A 377 -0.98 40.15 1.84
C SER A 377 -0.06 41.38 1.90
N VAL A 378 1.17 41.29 1.39
CA VAL A 378 2.08 42.43 1.24
C VAL A 378 1.55 43.43 0.21
N PHE A 379 1.04 42.96 -0.93
CA PHE A 379 0.46 43.82 -1.97
C PHE A 379 -0.75 44.61 -1.48
N MET A 380 -1.61 43.97 -0.68
CA MET A 380 -2.77 44.63 -0.08
C MET A 380 -2.39 45.78 0.87
N LYS A 381 -1.20 45.73 1.50
CA LYS A 381 -0.70 46.81 2.37
C LYS A 381 -0.17 48.02 1.59
N HIS A 382 0.39 47.82 0.39
CA HIS A 382 1.14 48.86 -0.33
C HIS A 382 0.46 49.38 -1.61
N SER A 383 -0.30 48.55 -2.34
CA SER A 383 -0.98 48.96 -3.58
C SER A 383 -2.25 48.12 -3.85
N PRO A 384 -3.29 48.26 -2.99
CA PRO A 384 -4.41 47.33 -2.91
C PRO A 384 -5.30 47.24 -4.16
N THR A 385 -5.28 48.22 -5.06
CA THR A 385 -6.19 48.24 -6.23
C THR A 385 -5.49 47.82 -7.52
N LYS A 386 -4.29 48.34 -7.78
CA LYS A 386 -3.53 48.05 -9.02
C LYS A 386 -2.91 46.66 -8.98
N MET A 387 -2.25 46.28 -7.88
CA MET A 387 -1.62 44.95 -7.78
C MET A 387 -2.66 43.83 -7.73
N SER A 388 -3.71 44.01 -6.94
CA SER A 388 -4.76 42.99 -6.78
C SER A 388 -5.49 42.71 -8.08
N SER A 389 -5.77 43.73 -8.91
CA SER A 389 -6.38 43.51 -10.22
C SER A 389 -5.47 42.77 -11.20
N LEU A 390 -4.16 43.05 -11.21
CA LEU A 390 -3.19 42.32 -12.03
C LEU A 390 -3.03 40.87 -11.58
N VAL A 391 -2.90 40.63 -10.28
CA VAL A 391 -2.77 39.28 -9.71
C VAL A 391 -4.02 38.46 -9.94
N LEU A 392 -5.22 39.02 -9.72
CA LEU A 392 -6.48 38.34 -9.99
C LEU A 392 -6.64 38.01 -11.48
N ARG A 393 -6.20 38.90 -12.38
CA ARG A 393 -6.22 38.63 -13.83
C ARG A 393 -5.28 37.49 -14.22
N GLU A 394 -4.10 37.43 -13.60
CA GLU A 394 -3.16 36.34 -13.86
C GLU A 394 -3.67 35.02 -13.29
N ALA A 395 -4.11 35.01 -12.03
CA ALA A 395 -4.70 33.86 -11.37
C ALA A 395 -5.94 33.31 -12.11
N ALA A 396 -6.77 34.18 -12.70
CA ALA A 396 -7.93 33.77 -13.49
C ALA A 396 -7.59 32.91 -14.72
N LYS A 397 -6.33 32.87 -15.16
CA LYS A 397 -5.85 31.96 -16.22
C LYS A 397 -5.70 30.51 -15.73
N HIS A 398 -5.85 30.27 -14.43
CA HIS A 398 -5.60 28.99 -13.77
C HIS A 398 -6.88 28.48 -13.10
N PRO A 399 -7.70 27.64 -13.78
CA PRO A 399 -9.01 27.21 -13.28
C PRO A 399 -8.99 26.39 -11.97
N PHE A 400 -7.83 25.83 -11.62
CA PHE A 400 -7.63 25.06 -10.39
C PHE A 400 -7.39 25.95 -9.15
N ILE A 401 -7.27 27.28 -9.34
CA ILE A 401 -7.12 28.28 -8.28
C ILE A 401 -8.43 29.06 -8.18
N ALA A 402 -8.97 29.18 -6.97
CA ALA A 402 -10.11 30.04 -6.68
C ALA A 402 -9.72 31.13 -5.68
N PHE A 403 -10.34 32.30 -5.78
CA PHE A 403 -10.16 33.38 -4.82
C PHE A 403 -11.40 33.49 -3.94
N SER A 404 -11.23 33.31 -2.62
CA SER A 404 -12.30 33.38 -1.64
C SER A 404 -11.78 34.02 -0.36
N GLU A 405 -12.61 34.84 0.29
CA GLU A 405 -12.29 35.44 1.60
C GLU A 405 -10.93 36.17 1.67
N GLY A 406 -10.48 36.73 0.55
CA GLY A 406 -9.22 37.48 0.48
C GLY A 406 -7.97 36.64 0.22
N ARG A 407 -8.10 35.33 -0.03
CA ARG A 407 -6.98 34.41 -0.31
C ARG A 407 -7.24 33.51 -1.51
N PHE A 408 -6.17 32.98 -2.09
CA PHE A 408 -6.23 31.93 -3.08
C PHE A 408 -6.29 30.55 -2.42
N ILE A 409 -7.17 29.69 -2.94
CA ILE A 409 -7.35 28.30 -2.53
C ILE A 409 -7.26 27.37 -3.74
N LEU A 410 -6.85 26.12 -3.53
CA LEU A 410 -6.87 25.10 -4.56
C LEU A 410 -8.23 24.40 -4.59
N THR A 411 -8.79 24.20 -5.78
CA THR A 411 -10.06 23.49 -5.95
C THR A 411 -9.89 21.97 -6.06
N LYS A 412 -8.66 21.52 -6.31
CA LYS A 412 -8.25 20.12 -6.44
C LYS A 412 -6.75 19.97 -6.17
N ASN A 413 -6.29 18.73 -6.02
CA ASN A 413 -4.87 18.42 -6.06
C ASN A 413 -4.29 18.74 -7.46
N PRO A 414 -3.28 19.63 -7.59
CA PRO A 414 -2.71 20.00 -8.89
C PRO A 414 -1.85 18.89 -9.50
N ASP A 415 -2.01 18.63 -10.79
CA ASP A 415 -1.07 17.81 -11.57
C ASP A 415 0.25 18.55 -11.85
N GLU A 416 1.26 17.85 -12.39
CA GLU A 416 2.59 18.45 -12.63
C GLU A 416 2.56 19.73 -13.48
N GLU A 417 1.67 19.82 -14.47
CA GLU A 417 1.56 21.02 -15.31
C GLU A 417 0.93 22.18 -14.54
N GLU A 418 -0.09 21.89 -13.73
CA GLU A 418 -0.73 22.85 -12.85
C GLU A 418 0.20 23.33 -11.73
N GLN A 419 1.04 22.45 -11.18
CA GLN A 419 2.09 22.82 -10.22
C GLN A 419 3.08 23.82 -10.82
N LYS A 420 3.52 23.61 -12.07
CA LYS A 420 4.39 24.55 -12.79
C LYS A 420 3.72 25.92 -12.97
N LYS A 421 2.46 25.92 -13.38
CA LYS A 421 1.67 27.16 -13.51
C LYS A 421 1.56 27.93 -12.19
N LEU A 422 1.42 27.22 -11.06
CA LEU A 422 1.39 27.84 -9.74
C LEU A 422 2.77 28.43 -9.35
N ALA A 423 3.86 27.74 -9.68
CA ALA A 423 5.21 28.27 -9.50
C ALA A 423 5.49 29.51 -10.39
N ASP A 424 4.95 29.52 -11.60
CA ASP A 424 5.02 30.68 -12.51
C ASP A 424 4.22 31.86 -11.98
N LEU A 425 3.02 31.62 -11.42
CA LEU A 425 2.24 32.66 -10.75
C LEU A 425 3.02 33.25 -9.55
N LEU A 426 3.63 32.40 -8.72
CA LEU A 426 4.49 32.85 -7.62
C LEU A 426 5.62 33.74 -8.14
N SER A 427 6.27 33.35 -9.23
CA SER A 427 7.37 34.10 -9.82
C SER A 427 6.93 35.43 -10.40
N PHE A 428 5.81 35.45 -11.12
CA PHE A 428 5.18 36.67 -11.60
C PHE A 428 4.87 37.64 -10.45
N MET A 429 4.36 37.13 -9.33
CA MET A 429 4.09 37.97 -8.16
C MET A 429 5.37 38.49 -7.52
N LEU A 430 6.43 37.69 -7.44
CA LEU A 430 7.73 38.18 -6.95
C LEU A 430 8.27 39.32 -7.83
N ASP A 431 8.27 39.15 -9.15
CA ASP A 431 8.74 40.15 -10.11
C ASP A 431 7.90 41.43 -10.07
N LEU A 432 6.58 41.30 -10.00
CA LEU A 432 5.67 42.45 -9.89
C LEU A 432 5.91 43.23 -8.60
N GLY A 433 6.16 42.53 -7.49
CA GLY A 433 6.50 43.15 -6.21
C GLY A 433 7.80 43.94 -6.28
N ALA A 434 8.82 43.37 -6.92
CA ALA A 434 10.14 43.99 -7.02
C ALA A 434 10.08 45.26 -7.88
N GLN A 435 9.28 45.24 -8.95
CA GLN A 435 9.09 46.39 -9.84
C GLN A 435 8.31 47.54 -9.18
N GLU A 436 7.27 47.24 -8.40
CA GLU A 436 6.34 48.26 -7.90
C GLU A 436 6.63 48.72 -6.46
N ILE A 437 7.13 47.84 -5.58
CA ILE A 437 7.46 48.14 -4.17
C ILE A 437 8.98 48.36 -3.98
N GLY A 438 9.79 47.74 -4.84
CA GLY A 438 11.25 47.71 -4.75
C GLY A 438 11.73 46.44 -4.05
N GLU A 439 12.72 45.77 -4.66
CA GLU A 439 13.26 44.47 -4.24
C GLU A 439 13.58 44.40 -2.73
N LYS A 440 14.41 45.30 -2.22
CA LYS A 440 14.78 45.32 -0.79
C LYS A 440 13.59 45.44 0.15
N LYS A 441 12.63 46.29 -0.21
CA LYS A 441 11.46 46.54 0.64
C LYS A 441 10.50 45.34 0.62
N GLN A 442 10.36 44.70 -0.54
CA GLN A 442 9.62 43.45 -0.66
C GLN A 442 10.27 42.32 0.16
N GLU A 443 11.59 42.18 0.09
CA GLU A 443 12.34 41.20 0.90
C GLU A 443 12.12 41.43 2.39
N GLU A 444 12.24 42.68 2.87
CA GLU A 444 12.02 43.03 4.29
C GLU A 444 10.60 42.69 4.76
N GLU A 445 9.58 43.02 3.96
CA GLU A 445 8.17 42.72 4.29
C GLU A 445 7.88 41.21 4.26
N LEU A 446 8.41 40.48 3.29
CA LEU A 446 8.27 39.02 3.23
C LEU A 446 9.01 38.34 4.37
N GLU A 447 10.22 38.77 4.72
CA GLU A 447 10.94 38.24 5.88
C GLU A 447 10.14 38.46 7.17
N PHE A 448 9.53 39.64 7.32
CA PHE A 448 8.69 39.94 8.47
C PHE A 448 7.46 39.02 8.54
N GLN A 449 6.75 38.82 7.42
CA GLN A 449 5.56 37.97 7.34
C GLN A 449 5.89 36.48 7.56
N LEU A 450 6.99 35.99 7.02
CA LEU A 450 7.39 34.58 7.08
C LEU A 450 8.11 34.19 8.38
N ARG A 451 8.58 35.17 9.16
CA ARG A 451 9.31 34.95 10.42
C ARG A 451 8.63 33.96 11.38
N PRO A 452 7.29 33.98 11.60
CA PRO A 452 6.63 33.03 12.49
C PRO A 452 6.77 31.57 12.06
N PHE A 453 6.94 31.32 10.76
CA PHE A 453 6.97 29.97 10.18
C PHE A 453 8.38 29.40 10.03
N LYS A 454 9.43 30.15 10.44
CA LYS A 454 10.84 29.80 10.23
C LYS A 454 11.19 28.37 10.67
N ASP A 455 10.74 27.95 11.84
CA ASP A 455 11.04 26.61 12.36
C ASP A 455 10.28 25.53 11.57
N ILE A 456 9.01 25.77 11.23
CA ILE A 456 8.21 24.86 10.38
C ILE A 456 8.87 24.68 9.01
N PHE A 457 9.33 25.78 8.41
CA PHE A 457 9.98 25.79 7.09
C PHE A 457 11.28 25.00 7.09
N ARG A 458 12.08 25.16 8.17
CA ARG A 458 13.31 24.39 8.38
C ARG A 458 13.02 22.89 8.48
N ILE A 459 12.01 22.51 9.25
CA ILE A 459 11.68 21.10 9.49
C ILE A 459 11.17 20.45 8.21
N LEU A 460 10.24 21.10 7.51
CA LEU A 460 9.67 20.64 6.25
C LEU A 460 10.60 20.80 5.04
N ASN A 461 11.81 21.35 5.25
CA ASN A 461 12.82 21.56 4.22
C ASN A 461 12.26 22.30 2.99
N ILE A 462 11.49 23.36 3.22
CA ILE A 462 10.75 24.08 2.16
C ILE A 462 11.68 24.62 1.06
N ASP A 463 12.90 24.99 1.45
CA ASP A 463 13.99 25.38 0.55
C ASP A 463 14.15 24.47 -0.66
N ARG A 464 13.89 23.15 -0.52
CA ARG A 464 14.02 22.20 -1.63
C ARG A 464 13.09 22.52 -2.79
N PHE A 465 11.89 23.00 -2.49
CA PHE A 465 10.86 23.33 -3.48
C PHE A 465 11.12 24.69 -4.13
N LEU A 466 11.77 25.61 -3.41
CA LEU A 466 12.08 26.95 -3.92
C LEU A 466 13.39 26.99 -4.73
N LYS A 467 14.30 26.02 -4.54
CA LYS A 467 15.63 25.97 -5.18
C LYS A 467 15.66 25.38 -6.59
N GLU A 468 14.62 24.68 -7.04
CA GLU A 468 14.59 24.08 -8.40
C GLU A 468 14.74 25.12 -9.53
N LYS A 469 14.47 26.41 -9.28
CA LYS A 469 14.73 27.51 -10.24
C LYS A 469 16.18 28.02 -10.30
N SER A 470 17.04 27.68 -9.34
CA SER A 470 18.43 28.18 -9.36
C SER A 470 19.35 27.48 -10.36
N LYS A 471 18.93 26.31 -10.89
CA LYS A 471 19.68 25.56 -11.90
C LYS A 471 19.29 25.89 -13.35
N GLU A 472 18.11 26.44 -13.59
CA GLU A 472 17.68 26.84 -14.95
C GLU A 472 17.94 28.33 -15.26
N SER A 473 18.27 29.15 -14.26
CA SER A 473 18.63 30.57 -14.42
C SER A 473 20.12 30.81 -14.72
N HIS A 474 20.92 29.75 -14.84
CA HIS A 474 22.34 29.78 -15.21
C HIS A 474 22.72 28.80 -16.34
N ALA A 475 21.76 28.36 -17.15
CA ALA A 475 22.02 27.57 -18.36
C ALA A 475 21.87 28.44 -19.63
#